data_AF-A0A087DSM4-F1
#
_entry.id   AF-A0A087DSM4-F1
#
_cell.length_a   1.000
_cell.length_b   1.000
_cell.length_c   1.000
_cell.angle_alpha   90.00
_cell.angle_beta   90.00
_cell.angle_gamma   90.00
#
_symmetry.space_group_name_H-M   'P 1'
#
loop_
_entity.id
_entity.type
_entity.pdbx_description
1 polymer ?
#
loop_
_entity_poly.entity_id
_entity_poly.type
_entity_poly.pdbx_seq_one_letter_code
_entity_poly.pdbx_strand_id
1 'polypeptide(L)'
;MNNAVIAVSVCLCGGLGAAARYVCDSVIKASWHKAFPLSTFVINSIAGFLAGVIAGLYSRRFLSDPAHVMLATGFLGGFSTFSTMMNESVTLLRGGRITVFVGYVLTSVVVPVMAAALGYCLVV
;
A
#
# COMPACT_ATOMS: atom_id res chain seq x y z
N MET A 1 18.55 -19.04 0.47
CA MET A 1 18.77 -18.42 -0.86
C MET A 1 19.95 -17.48 -0.75
N ASN A 2 20.79 -17.36 -1.79
CA ASN A 2 21.83 -16.32 -1.82
C ASN A 2 21.17 -14.93 -1.98
N ASN A 3 21.77 -13.89 -1.40
CA ASN A 3 21.25 -12.51 -1.37
C ASN A 3 20.93 -11.96 -2.77
N ALA A 4 21.72 -12.33 -3.78
CA ALA A 4 21.46 -11.93 -5.17
C ALA A 4 20.11 -12.45 -5.68
N VAL A 5 19.75 -13.69 -5.37
CA VAL A 5 18.46 -14.28 -5.78
C VAL A 5 17.31 -13.58 -5.07
N ILE A 6 17.46 -13.30 -3.77
CA ILE A 6 16.44 -12.56 -2.99
C ILE A 6 16.23 -11.16 -3.59
N ALA A 7 17.31 -10.45 -3.92
CA ALA A 7 17.22 -9.12 -4.52
C ALA A 7 16.48 -9.13 -5.86
N VAL A 8 16.80 -10.07 -6.74
CA VAL A 8 16.09 -10.22 -8.04
C VAL A 8 14.62 -10.56 -7.82
N SER A 9 14.32 -11.46 -6.89
CA SER A 9 12.94 -11.79 -6.53
C SER A 9 12.17 -10.59 -5.98
N VAL A 10 12.78 -9.77 -5.13
CA VAL A 10 12.18 -8.52 -4.62
C VAL A 10 11.90 -7.55 -5.77
N CYS A 11 12.83 -7.38 -6.71
CA CYS A 11 12.61 -6.54 -7.89
C CYS A 11 11.43 -7.02 -8.73
N LEU A 12 11.32 -8.32 -8.97
CA LEU A 12 10.20 -8.90 -9.73
C LEU A 12 8.87 -8.71 -8.98
N CYS A 13 8.83 -9.04 -7.69
CA CYS A 13 7.64 -8.86 -6.87
C CYS A 13 7.23 -7.39 -6.77
N GLY A 14 8.19 -6.47 -6.61
CA GLY A 14 7.94 -5.03 -6.58
C GLY A 14 7.43 -4.49 -7.92
N GLY A 15 7.99 -4.95 -9.04
CA GLY A 15 7.48 -4.63 -10.37
C GLY A 15 6.02 -5.09 -10.56
N LEU A 16 5.71 -6.31 -10.12
CA LEU A 16 4.34 -6.84 -10.14
C LEU A 16 3.39 -6.03 -9.24
N GLY A 17 3.84 -5.64 -8.05
CA GLY A 17 3.08 -4.77 -7.15
C GLY A 17 2.78 -3.41 -7.78
N ALA A 18 3.78 -2.79 -8.41
CA ALA A 18 3.62 -1.52 -9.11
C ALA A 18 2.69 -1.63 -10.32
N ALA A 19 2.76 -2.72 -11.09
CA ALA A 19 1.85 -2.99 -12.19
C ALA A 19 0.40 -3.18 -11.70
N ALA A 20 0.20 -3.95 -10.62
CA ALA A 20 -1.12 -4.11 -10.01
C ALA A 20 -1.68 -2.77 -9.51
N ARG A 21 -0.86 -1.95 -8.85
CA ARG A 21 -1.23 -0.59 -8.45
C ARG A 21 -1.64 0.26 -9.65
N TYR A 22 -0.89 0.23 -10.74
CA TYR A 22 -1.20 0.99 -11.95
C TYR A 22 -2.57 0.61 -12.54
N VAL A 23 -2.89 -0.69 -12.60
CA VAL A 23 -4.18 -1.17 -13.07
C VAL A 23 -5.30 -0.73 -12.12
N CYS A 24 -5.14 -0.93 -10.80
CA CYS A 24 -6.13 -0.50 -9.81
C CYS A 24 -6.38 1.02 -9.87
N ASP A 25 -5.31 1.81 -9.98
CA ASP A 25 -5.39 3.26 -10.09
C ASP A 25 -6.19 3.68 -11.33
N SER A 26 -5.89 3.07 -12.48
CA SER A 26 -6.56 3.34 -13.76
C SER A 26 -8.06 3.02 -13.70
N VAL A 27 -8.42 1.86 -13.14
CA VAL A 27 -9.82 1.42 -13.01
C VAL A 27 -10.61 2.35 -12.09
N ILE A 28 -10.06 2.70 -10.91
CA ILE A 28 -10.76 3.56 -9.95
C ILE A 28 -10.90 4.98 -10.52
N LYS A 29 -9.84 5.54 -11.12
CA LYS A 29 -9.87 6.89 -11.71
C LYS A 29 -10.83 7.00 -12.89
N ALA A 30 -11.04 5.93 -13.66
CA ALA A 30 -12.02 5.93 -14.75
C ALA A 30 -13.47 6.17 -14.28
N SER A 31 -13.79 5.84 -13.02
CA SER A 31 -15.13 6.02 -12.46
C SER A 31 -15.21 7.15 -11.43
N TRP A 32 -14.08 7.50 -10.79
CA TRP A 32 -14.04 8.45 -9.69
C TRP A 32 -13.49 9.84 -10.10
N HIS A 33 -14.41 10.81 -10.20
CA HIS A 33 -14.11 12.17 -10.66
C HIS A 33 -14.17 13.23 -9.55
N LYS A 34 -14.13 12.81 -8.27
CA LYS A 34 -14.18 13.74 -7.12
C LYS A 34 -12.77 14.20 -6.73
N ALA A 35 -12.71 15.29 -5.97
CA ALA A 35 -11.44 15.83 -5.49
C ALA A 35 -10.66 14.87 -4.58
N PHE A 36 -11.37 14.02 -3.81
CA PHE A 36 -10.72 13.06 -2.92
C PHE A 36 -9.97 11.99 -3.75
N PRO A 37 -8.66 11.79 -3.56
CA PRO A 37 -7.88 10.78 -4.29
C PRO A 37 -8.19 9.36 -3.81
N LEU A 38 -9.32 8.82 -4.27
CA LEU A 38 -9.85 7.55 -3.79
C LEU A 38 -8.96 6.35 -4.14
N SER A 39 -8.33 6.36 -5.33
CA SER A 39 -7.51 5.24 -5.78
C SER A 39 -6.33 4.98 -4.84
N THR A 40 -5.51 6.01 -4.60
CA THR A 40 -4.36 5.95 -3.69
C THR A 40 -4.78 5.56 -2.27
N PHE A 41 -5.88 6.12 -1.76
CA PHE A 41 -6.42 5.76 -0.45
C PHE A 41 -6.77 4.26 -0.34
N VAL A 42 -7.52 3.73 -1.31
CA VAL A 42 -7.93 2.32 -1.32
C VAL A 42 -6.73 1.40 -1.45
N ILE A 43 -5.82 1.71 -2.37
CA ILE A 43 -4.60 0.93 -2.61
C ILE A 43 -3.75 0.84 -1.35
N ASN A 44 -3.48 1.97 -0.68
CA ASN A 44 -2.71 1.97 0.56
C ASN A 44 -3.45 1.28 1.71
N SER A 45 -4.79 1.37 1.77
CA SER A 45 -5.58 0.69 2.80
C SER A 45 -5.54 -0.83 2.64
N ILE A 46 -5.67 -1.34 1.41
CA ILE A 46 -5.53 -2.77 1.09
C ILE A 46 -4.10 -3.23 1.38
N ALA A 47 -3.10 -2.44 0.97
CA ALA A 47 -1.70 -2.76 1.23
C ALA A 47 -1.41 -2.84 2.74
N GLY A 48 -1.95 -1.91 3.53
CA GLY A 48 -1.86 -1.92 4.98
C GLY A 48 -2.46 -3.20 5.58
N PHE A 49 -3.70 -3.55 5.19
CA PHE A 49 -4.33 -4.80 5.63
C PHE A 49 -3.49 -6.03 5.34
N LEU A 50 -3.03 -6.17 4.10
CA LEU A 50 -2.20 -7.29 3.67
C LEU A 50 -0.84 -7.31 4.39
N ALA A 51 -0.24 -6.15 4.66
CA ALA A 51 0.99 -6.07 5.45
C ALA A 51 0.78 -6.63 6.87
N GLY A 52 -0.37 -6.31 7.48
CA GLY A 52 -0.79 -6.88 8.76
C GLY A 52 -0.89 -8.40 8.73
N VAL A 53 -1.61 -8.95 7.74
CA VAL A 53 -1.76 -10.39 7.54
C VAL A 53 -0.40 -11.07 7.35
N ILE A 54 0.46 -10.52 6.49
CA ILE A 54 1.80 -11.06 6.24
C ILE A 54 2.67 -11.02 7.50
N ALA A 55 2.61 -9.94 8.28
CA ALA A 55 3.31 -9.83 9.55
C ALA A 55 2.80 -10.86 10.58
N GLY A 56 1.48 -11.08 10.64
CA GLY A 56 0.86 -12.09 11.51
C GLY A 56 1.30 -13.50 11.13
N LEU A 57 1.24 -13.86 9.85
CA LEU A 57 1.67 -15.16 9.33
C LEU A 57 3.16 -15.42 9.59
N TYR A 58 3.99 -14.39 9.41
CA TYR A 58 5.41 -14.46 9.72
C TYR A 58 5.65 -14.67 11.22
N SER A 59 4.94 -13.95 12.09
CA SER A 59 5.07 -14.11 13.55
C SER A 59 4.67 -15.50 14.04
N ARG A 60 3.70 -16.13 13.39
CA ARG A 60 3.25 -17.52 13.63
C ARG A 60 4.15 -18.58 12.94
N ARG A 61 5.23 -18.17 12.27
CA ARG A 61 6.16 -19.02 11.50
C ARG A 61 5.51 -19.80 10.34
N PHE A 62 4.41 -19.30 9.79
CA PHE A 62 3.81 -19.84 8.56
C PHE A 62 4.54 -19.36 7.29
N LEU A 63 5.31 -18.27 7.38
CA LEU A 63 6.13 -17.75 6.28
C LEU A 63 7.61 -17.89 6.61
N SER A 64 8.41 -18.25 5.60
CA SER A 64 9.87 -18.18 5.67
C SER A 64 10.37 -16.76 5.45
N ASP A 65 11.57 -16.45 5.93
CA ASP A 65 12.17 -15.11 5.79
C ASP A 65 12.20 -14.62 4.32
N PRO A 66 12.59 -15.44 3.32
CA PRO A 66 12.56 -15.00 1.92
C PRO A 66 11.14 -14.68 1.43
N ALA A 67 10.15 -15.48 1.82
CA ALA A 67 8.76 -15.24 1.45
C ALA A 67 8.22 -13.94 2.08
N HIS A 68 8.55 -13.69 3.34
CA HIS A 68 8.21 -12.44 4.02
C HIS A 68 8.80 -11.22 3.29
N VAL A 69 10.09 -11.26 2.95
CA VAL A 69 10.76 -10.16 2.22
C VAL A 69 10.17 -9.96 0.82
N MET A 70 9.91 -11.03 0.06
CA MET A 70 9.32 -10.95 -1.27
C MET A 70 7.92 -10.34 -1.25
N LEU A 71 7.09 -10.71 -0.26
CA LEU A 71 5.72 -10.22 -0.14
C LEU A 71 5.65 -8.81 0.45
N ALA A 72 6.31 -8.57 1.59
CA ALA A 72 6.25 -7.30 2.30
C ALA A 72 7.11 -6.23 1.62
N THR A 73 8.40 -6.48 1.42
CA THR A 73 9.31 -5.50 0.81
C THR A 73 9.14 -5.41 -0.70
N GLY A 74 8.95 -6.55 -1.37
CA GLY A 74 8.74 -6.60 -2.82
C GLY A 74 7.33 -6.15 -3.19
N PHE A 75 6.37 -7.07 -3.18
CA PHE A 75 5.04 -6.85 -3.73
C PHE A 75 4.30 -5.68 -3.07
N LEU A 76 4.17 -5.67 -1.74
CA LEU A 76 3.49 -4.59 -1.03
C LEU A 76 4.24 -3.26 -1.10
N GLY A 77 5.57 -3.29 -1.17
CA GLY A 77 6.39 -2.10 -1.42
C GLY A 77 6.11 -1.45 -2.77
N GLY A 78 5.91 -2.26 -3.82
CA GLY A 78 5.51 -1.75 -5.15
C GLY A 78 4.03 -1.38 -5.26
N PHE A 79 3.17 -2.13 -4.56
CA PHE A 79 1.72 -1.96 -4.59
C PHE A 79 1.24 -0.75 -3.79
N SER A 80 1.85 -0.44 -2.64
CA SER A 80 1.57 0.78 -1.89
C SER A 80 2.31 1.99 -2.47
N THR A 81 1.87 3.21 -2.16
CA THR A 81 2.56 4.44 -2.57
C THR A 81 2.31 5.60 -1.60
N PHE A 82 3.36 5.99 -0.88
CA PHE A 82 3.32 7.20 -0.05
C PHE A 82 3.67 8.46 -0.86
N SER A 83 4.54 8.34 -1.87
CA SER A 83 4.94 9.46 -2.73
C SER A 83 3.78 10.02 -3.57
N THR A 84 2.89 9.16 -4.07
CA THR A 84 1.67 9.60 -4.77
C THR A 84 0.74 10.34 -3.81
N MET A 85 0.55 9.84 -2.59
CA MET A 85 -0.29 10.49 -1.57
C MET A 85 0.25 11.88 -1.21
N MET A 86 1.56 12.06 -1.08
CA MET A 86 2.18 13.38 -0.86
C MET A 86 1.85 14.36 -2.00
N ASN A 87 2.05 13.95 -3.25
CA ASN A 87 1.82 14.80 -4.42
C ASN A 87 0.34 15.20 -4.56
N GLU A 88 -0.57 14.25 -4.31
CA GLU A 88 -2.01 14.51 -4.31
C GLU A 88 -2.41 15.47 -3.17
N SER A 89 -1.80 15.31 -2.00
CA SER A 89 -2.02 16.21 -0.85
C SER A 89 -1.57 17.64 -1.17
N VAL A 90 -0.37 17.81 -1.75
CA VAL A 90 0.11 19.13 -2.21
C VAL A 90 -0.81 19.71 -3.29
N THR A 91 -1.32 18.87 -4.19
CA THR A 91 -2.26 19.30 -5.24
C THR A 91 -3.57 19.81 -4.66
N LEU A 92 -4.13 19.12 -3.66
CA LEU A 92 -5.34 19.56 -2.94
C LEU A 92 -5.12 20.89 -2.23
N LEU A 93 -3.97 21.05 -1.57
CA LEU A 93 -3.60 22.26 -0.86
C LEU A 93 -3.48 23.46 -1.82
N ARG A 94 -2.74 23.27 -2.94
CA ARG A 94 -2.60 24.30 -3.99
C ARG A 94 -3.92 24.65 -4.67
N GLY A 95 -4.82 23.67 -4.80
CA GLY A 95 -6.17 23.86 -5.33
C GLY A 95 -7.15 24.52 -4.34
N GLY A 96 -6.70 24.95 -3.16
CA GLY A 96 -7.54 25.59 -2.14
C GLY A 96 -8.53 24.65 -1.45
N ARG A 97 -8.45 23.33 -1.66
CA ARG A 97 -9.38 22.33 -1.12
C ARG A 97 -8.97 21.87 0.28
N ILE A 98 -8.85 22.82 1.21
CA ILE A 98 -8.25 22.60 2.55
C ILE A 98 -8.95 21.48 3.34
N THR A 99 -10.28 21.46 3.36
CA THR A 99 -11.04 20.42 4.08
C THR A 99 -10.77 19.02 3.53
N VAL A 100 -10.70 18.88 2.20
CA VAL A 100 -10.40 17.59 1.55
C VAL A 100 -8.94 17.19 1.78
N PHE A 101 -8.02 18.15 1.74
CA PHE A 101 -6.61 17.93 2.06
C PHE A 101 -6.43 17.36 3.47
N VAL A 102 -7.00 18.01 4.49
CA VAL A 102 -6.88 17.56 5.89
C VAL A 102 -7.49 16.17 6.06
N GLY A 103 -8.71 15.96 5.54
CA GLY A 103 -9.36 14.66 5.59
C GLY A 103 -8.55 13.57 4.89
N TYR A 104 -8.02 13.86 3.70
CA TYR A 104 -7.22 12.91 2.92
C TYR A 104 -5.92 12.51 3.60
N VAL A 105 -5.15 13.47 4.14
CA VAL A 105 -3.89 13.18 4.84
C VAL A 105 -4.16 12.34 6.09
N LEU A 106 -5.12 12.74 6.92
CA LEU A 106 -5.42 12.02 8.16
C LEU A 106 -5.89 10.60 7.88
N THR A 107 -6.87 10.44 6.99
CA THR A 107 -7.41 9.11 6.66
C THR A 107 -6.39 8.23 5.95
N SER A 108 -5.55 8.77 5.06
CA SER A 108 -4.52 8.01 4.34
C SER A 108 -3.34 7.57 5.21
N VAL A 109 -3.23 8.08 6.44
CA VAL A 109 -2.28 7.58 7.44
C VAL A 109 -2.97 6.65 8.42
N VAL A 110 -4.09 7.08 9.00
CA VAL A 110 -4.77 6.33 10.07
C VAL A 110 -5.38 5.03 9.54
N VAL A 111 -6.08 5.07 8.40
CA VAL A 111 -6.82 3.89 7.91
C VAL A 111 -5.88 2.74 7.52
N PRO A 112 -4.78 2.95 6.75
CA PRO A 112 -3.85 1.87 6.47
C PRO A 112 -3.20 1.26 7.72
N VAL A 113 -2.90 2.07 8.74
CA VAL A 113 -2.34 1.58 10.02
C VAL A 113 -3.37 0.74 10.77
N MET A 114 -4.62 1.20 10.87
CA MET A 114 -5.70 0.43 11.48
C MET A 114 -5.99 -0.85 10.71
N ALA A 115 -5.94 -0.80 9.38
CA ALA A 115 -6.10 -1.96 8.52
C ALA A 115 -4.97 -2.99 8.74
N ALA A 116 -3.72 -2.54 8.90
CA ALA A 116 -2.60 -3.40 9.25
C ALA A 116 -2.76 -4.05 10.63
N ALA A 117 -3.18 -3.28 11.64
CA ALA A 117 -3.49 -3.83 12.96
C ALA A 117 -4.59 -4.90 12.89
N LEU A 118 -5.66 -4.63 12.15
CA LEU A 118 -6.75 -5.59 11.92
C LEU A 118 -6.25 -6.85 11.21
N GLY A 119 -5.47 -6.70 10.14
CA GLY A 119 -4.91 -7.83 9.39
C GLY A 119 -4.00 -8.71 10.26
N TYR A 120 -3.22 -8.10 11.16
CA TYR A 120 -2.39 -8.82 12.12
C TYR A 120 -3.23 -9.60 13.14
N CYS A 121 -4.22 -8.95 13.77
CA CYS A 121 -5.11 -9.57 14.76
C CYS A 121 -6.00 -10.68 14.18
N LEU A 122 -6.24 -10.70 12.87
CA LEU A 122 -6.99 -11.79 12.22
C LEU A 122 -6.18 -13.09 12.12
N VAL A 123 -4.85 -13.00 12.15
CA VAL A 123 -3.96 -14.16 12.00
C VAL A 123 -3.40 -14.64 13.35
N VAL A 124 -3.18 -13.70 14.28
CA VAL A 124 -2.67 -13.98 15.62
C VAL A 124 -3.82 -14.12 16.59
#